data_AF-A0A0N5BJV9-F1
#
_entry.id   AF-A0A0N5BJV9-F1
#
_cell.length_a   1.000
_cell.length_b   1.000
_cell.length_c   1.000
_cell.angle_alpha   90.00
_cell.angle_beta   90.00
_cell.angle_gamma   90.00
#
_symmetry.space_group_name_H-M   'P 1'
#
loop_
_entity.id
_entity.type
_entity.pdbx_description
1 polymer ?
#
loop_
_entity_poly.entity_id
_entity_poly.type
_entity_poly.pdbx_seq_one_letter_code
_entity_poly.pdbx_strand_id
1 'polypeptide(L)'
;MRFFTTFIIFIIILTFNILTESLHYVFNGDLLLTVYGKPNCEGNEEKVTIELKNNCGIKQTLRDRKCGSEFSIYQHRFPHNTPLEDISVRFTFSNGNSKRYVFKHIVSDCTNNVNIEKTFERNGNDIRCVLEDI
;
A
#
# COMPACT_ATOMS: atom_id res chain seq x y z
N MET A 1 14.70 -41.83 -35.48
CA MET A 1 13.48 -41.27 -34.84
C MET A 1 13.59 -41.05 -33.32
N ARG A 2 14.54 -41.67 -32.60
CA ARG A 2 14.69 -41.45 -31.13
C ARG A 2 15.28 -40.09 -30.75
N PHE A 3 16.21 -39.58 -31.57
CA PHE A 3 16.90 -38.31 -31.30
C PHE A 3 15.96 -37.09 -31.41
N PHE A 4 15.04 -37.14 -32.39
CA PHE A 4 14.09 -36.05 -32.65
C PHE A 4 13.03 -35.96 -31.54
N THR A 5 12.57 -37.11 -31.03
CA THR A 5 11.62 -37.14 -29.90
C THR A 5 12.27 -36.67 -28.60
N THR A 6 13.52 -37.04 -28.32
CA THR A 6 14.25 -36.53 -27.13
C THR A 6 14.52 -35.03 -27.22
N PHE A 7 14.83 -34.51 -28.41
CA PHE A 7 15.07 -33.08 -28.61
C PHE A 7 13.81 -32.25 -28.39
N ILE A 8 12.66 -32.71 -28.91
CA ILE A 8 11.36 -32.05 -28.69
C ILE A 8 10.97 -32.06 -27.21
N ILE A 9 11.16 -33.18 -26.51
CA ILE A 9 10.88 -33.26 -25.06
C ILE A 9 11.77 -32.28 -24.28
N PHE A 10 13.06 -32.17 -24.64
CA PHE A 10 13.96 -31.22 -23.99
C PHE A 10 13.52 -29.77 -24.20
N ILE A 11 13.12 -29.40 -25.41
CA ILE A 11 12.58 -28.06 -25.71
C ILE A 11 11.30 -27.80 -24.90
N ILE A 12 10.38 -28.76 -24.81
CA ILE A 12 9.13 -28.61 -24.04
C ILE A 12 9.43 -28.41 -22.56
N ILE A 13 10.36 -29.18 -21.97
CA ILE A 13 10.76 -29.01 -20.57
C ILE A 13 11.40 -27.64 -20.34
N LEU A 14 12.25 -27.18 -21.27
CA LEU A 14 12.93 -25.90 -21.16
C LEU A 14 11.94 -24.73 -21.24
N THR A 15 11.01 -24.76 -22.21
CA THR A 15 10.01 -23.69 -22.37
C THR A 15 9.00 -23.68 -21.23
N PHE A 16 8.60 -24.85 -20.72
CA PHE A 16 7.69 -24.93 -19.58
C PHE A 16 8.31 -24.34 -18.31
N ASN A 17 9.59 -24.65 -18.01
CA ASN A 17 10.29 -24.09 -16.85
C ASN A 17 10.44 -22.55 -16.93
N ILE A 18 10.77 -22.02 -18.11
CA ILE A 18 10.92 -20.56 -18.31
C ILE A 18 9.56 -19.85 -18.18
N LEU A 19 8.48 -20.45 -18.69
CA LEU A 19 7.11 -19.93 -18.53
C LEU A 19 6.65 -19.97 -17.08
N THR A 20 6.97 -21.03 -16.33
CA THR A 20 6.59 -21.12 -14.91
C THR A 20 7.42 -20.21 -14.02
N GLU A 21 8.72 -20.01 -14.28
CA GLU A 21 9.55 -19.06 -13.51
C GLU A 21 9.10 -17.61 -13.73
N SER A 22 8.74 -17.24 -14.97
CA SER A 22 8.25 -15.89 -15.27
C SER A 22 6.86 -15.59 -14.70
N LEU A 23 5.98 -16.59 -14.59
CA LEU A 23 4.67 -16.46 -13.93
C LEU A 23 4.79 -16.40 -12.40
N HIS A 24 5.74 -17.11 -11.79
CA HIS A 24 5.99 -17.06 -10.34
C HIS A 24 6.62 -15.73 -9.88
N TYR A 25 7.23 -14.95 -10.78
CA TYR A 25 7.88 -13.68 -10.42
C TYR A 25 6.90 -12.50 -10.26
N VAL A 26 5.64 -12.64 -10.67
CA VAL A 26 4.69 -11.50 -10.71
C VAL A 26 3.83 -11.38 -9.44
N PHE A 27 3.88 -12.34 -8.50
CA PHE A 27 2.93 -12.37 -7.37
C PHE A 27 3.47 -12.53 -5.94
N ASN A 28 4.78 -12.68 -5.71
CA ASN A 28 5.31 -12.96 -4.35
C ASN A 28 6.11 -11.84 -3.67
N GLY A 29 6.25 -10.66 -4.29
CA GLY A 29 7.06 -9.55 -3.73
C GLY A 29 6.27 -8.31 -3.31
N ASP A 30 5.04 -8.13 -3.76
CA ASP A 30 4.41 -6.82 -3.64
C ASP A 30 3.99 -6.48 -2.23
N LEU A 31 4.30 -5.25 -1.84
CA LEU A 31 3.97 -4.67 -0.56
C LEU A 31 2.46 -4.39 -0.49
N LEU A 32 1.79 -4.89 0.53
CA LEU A 32 0.42 -4.52 0.86
C LEU A 32 0.48 -3.49 1.98
N LEU A 33 -0.15 -2.33 1.80
CA LEU A 33 -0.20 -1.29 2.82
C LEU A 33 -1.64 -1.03 3.22
N THR A 34 -1.90 -1.18 4.50
CA THR A 34 -3.17 -0.81 5.13
C THR A 34 -2.95 0.40 6.03
N VAL A 35 -3.65 1.51 5.78
CA VAL A 35 -3.52 2.74 6.57
C VAL A 35 -4.84 3.09 7.24
N TYR A 36 -4.80 3.38 8.54
CA TYR A 36 -5.92 3.82 9.35
C TYR A 36 -5.63 5.16 10.01
N GLY A 37 -6.68 5.89 10.35
CA GLY A 37 -6.56 7.09 11.17
C GLY A 37 -7.88 7.84 11.31
N LYS A 38 -7.82 8.94 12.05
CA LYS A 38 -8.95 9.83 12.29
C LYS A 38 -8.46 11.28 12.27
N PRO A 39 -8.84 12.08 11.26
CA PRO A 39 -8.45 13.48 11.16
C PRO A 39 -9.13 14.31 12.26
N ASN A 40 -8.34 15.10 12.98
CA ASN A 40 -8.85 16.03 13.98
C ASN A 40 -9.29 17.32 13.31
N CYS A 41 -10.46 17.83 13.70
CA CYS A 41 -10.97 19.10 13.21
C CYS A 41 -11.52 19.96 14.35
N GLU A 42 -11.41 21.27 14.17
CA GLU A 42 -11.97 22.27 15.08
C GLU A 42 -13.50 22.42 14.88
N GLY A 43 -14.07 21.88 13.78
CA GLY A 43 -15.52 21.92 13.48
C GLY A 43 -16.07 20.68 12.78
N ASN A 44 -17.34 20.36 13.04
CA ASN A 44 -18.01 19.11 12.61
C ASN A 44 -18.44 19.06 11.13
N GLU A 45 -18.41 20.20 10.43
CA GLU A 45 -18.85 20.31 9.03
C GLU A 45 -17.70 20.28 8.01
N GLU A 46 -16.46 20.23 8.50
CA GLU A 46 -15.29 20.18 7.63
C GLU A 46 -15.19 18.81 6.94
N LYS A 47 -14.86 18.84 5.64
CA LYS A 47 -14.57 17.65 4.84
C LYS A 47 -13.07 17.53 4.63
N VAL A 48 -12.60 16.30 4.55
CA VAL A 48 -11.20 15.98 4.30
C VAL A 48 -11.08 15.07 3.08
N THR A 49 -10.15 15.43 2.20
CA THR A 49 -9.70 14.57 1.11
C THR A 49 -8.39 13.93 1.52
N ILE A 50 -8.32 12.60 1.43
CA ILE A 50 -7.19 11.79 1.87
C ILE A 50 -6.55 11.17 0.63
N GLU A 51 -5.28 11.45 0.39
CA GLU A 51 -4.52 10.98 -0.77
C GLU A 51 -3.35 10.12 -0.29
N LEU A 52 -3.35 8.83 -0.63
CA LEU A 52 -2.17 7.98 -0.53
C LEU A 52 -1.29 8.27 -1.75
N LYS A 53 -0.02 8.60 -1.49
CA LYS A 53 0.93 9.05 -2.50
C LYS A 53 2.24 8.28 -2.37
N ASN A 54 2.96 8.23 -3.49
CA ASN A 54 4.40 7.98 -3.50
C ASN A 54 5.10 8.98 -4.45
N ASN A 55 6.41 8.82 -4.66
CA ASN A 55 7.16 9.66 -5.60
C ASN A 55 6.64 9.66 -7.04
N CYS A 56 5.93 8.61 -7.47
CA CYS A 56 5.32 8.53 -8.80
C CYS A 56 3.94 9.22 -8.89
N GLY A 57 3.40 9.74 -7.78
CA GLY A 57 2.13 10.46 -7.74
C GLY A 57 1.09 9.89 -6.79
N ILE A 58 -0.17 10.24 -7.02
CA ILE A 58 -1.30 9.81 -6.19
C ILE A 58 -1.68 8.38 -6.58
N LYS A 59 -1.76 7.49 -5.59
CA LYS A 59 -2.11 6.08 -5.75
C LYS A 59 -3.56 5.78 -5.39
N GLN A 60 -4.09 6.49 -4.40
CA GLN A 60 -5.50 6.38 -4.02
C GLN A 60 -5.99 7.68 -3.41
N THR A 61 -7.26 8.00 -3.66
CA THR A 61 -7.92 9.19 -3.11
C THR A 61 -9.26 8.82 -2.49
N LEU A 62 -9.48 9.26 -1.25
CA LEU A 62 -10.78 9.25 -0.59
C LEU A 62 -11.26 10.70 -0.48
N ARG A 63 -12.28 11.08 -1.25
CA ARG A 63 -12.80 12.45 -1.29
C ARG A 63 -13.93 12.65 -0.30
N ASP A 64 -14.14 13.91 0.10
CA ASP A 64 -15.30 14.38 0.86
C ASP A 64 -15.61 13.57 2.13
N ARG A 65 -14.57 13.02 2.78
CA ARG A 65 -14.74 12.31 4.05
C ARG A 65 -15.11 13.32 5.12
N LYS A 66 -16.08 12.98 5.96
CA LYS A 66 -16.43 13.82 7.11
C LYS A 66 -15.23 13.88 8.06
N CYS A 67 -14.75 15.07 8.39
CA CYS A 67 -13.67 15.20 9.36
C CYS A 67 -14.12 14.71 10.75
N GLY A 68 -13.18 14.23 11.57
CA GLY A 68 -13.49 13.56 12.83
C GLY A 68 -14.08 12.16 12.67
N SER A 69 -14.15 11.63 11.44
CA SER A 69 -14.55 10.24 11.17
C SER A 69 -13.34 9.39 10.83
N GLU A 70 -13.40 8.11 11.18
CA GLU A 70 -12.34 7.16 10.83
C GLU A 70 -12.24 6.96 9.31
N PHE A 71 -11.03 6.77 8.83
CA PHE A 71 -10.75 6.32 7.47
C PHE A 71 -9.88 5.08 7.49
N SER A 72 -10.00 4.31 6.41
CA SER A 72 -9.15 3.17 6.15
C SER A 72 -8.83 3.09 4.66
N ILE A 73 -7.55 2.98 4.33
CA ILE A 73 -7.08 2.53 3.02
C ILE A 73 -6.66 1.09 3.20
N TYR A 74 -7.45 0.15 2.70
CA TYR A 74 -7.26 -1.27 2.97
C TYR A 74 -6.39 -1.95 1.91
N GLN A 75 -5.31 -2.63 2.35
CA GLN A 75 -4.43 -3.49 1.53
C GLN A 75 -4.09 -2.92 0.15
N HIS A 76 -3.68 -1.65 0.11
CA HIS A 76 -3.23 -1.02 -1.12
C HIS A 76 -1.90 -1.66 -1.58
N ARG A 77 -1.86 -2.14 -2.81
CA ARG A 77 -0.70 -2.86 -3.35
C ARG A 77 0.33 -1.90 -3.94
N PHE A 78 1.55 -1.94 -3.45
CA PHE A 78 2.74 -1.30 -4.00
C PHE A 78 3.69 -2.35 -4.58
N PRO A 79 4.37 -2.05 -5.70
CA PRO A 79 5.43 -2.91 -6.21
C PRO A 79 6.51 -3.16 -5.14
N HIS A 80 7.06 -4.38 -5.08
CA HIS A 80 8.09 -4.78 -4.11
C HIS A 80 9.22 -3.74 -3.93
N ASN A 81 9.69 -3.17 -5.03
CA ASN A 81 10.83 -2.25 -5.06
C ASN A 81 10.46 -0.81 -4.66
N THR A 82 9.22 -0.55 -4.23
CA THR A 82 8.81 0.79 -3.79
C THR A 82 9.46 1.11 -2.45
N PRO A 83 10.30 2.16 -2.36
CA PRO A 83 10.84 2.61 -1.08
C PRO A 83 9.69 3.03 -0.15
N LEU A 84 9.68 2.55 1.08
CA LEU A 84 8.63 2.88 2.05
C LEU A 84 8.67 4.35 2.45
N GLU A 85 9.87 4.93 2.44
CA GLU A 85 10.17 6.32 2.73
C GLU A 85 9.47 7.28 1.76
N ASP A 86 9.22 6.82 0.54
CA ASP A 86 8.52 7.58 -0.49
C ASP A 86 7.01 7.57 -0.29
N ILE A 87 6.47 6.64 0.51
CA ILE A 87 5.03 6.48 0.71
C ILE A 87 4.54 7.42 1.80
N SER A 88 3.45 8.12 1.50
CA SER A 88 2.90 9.15 2.35
C SER A 88 1.40 9.32 2.18
N VAL A 89 0.76 9.91 3.18
CA VAL A 89 -0.65 10.28 3.14
C VAL A 89 -0.78 11.78 3.29
N ARG A 90 -1.48 12.39 2.34
CA ARG A 90 -1.82 13.81 2.37
C ARG A 90 -3.29 13.98 2.72
N PHE A 91 -3.56 14.83 3.70
CA PHE A 91 -4.89 15.26 4.11
C PHE A 91 -5.12 16.68 3.61
N THR A 92 -6.22 16.92 2.91
CA THR A 92 -6.61 18.25 2.41
C THR A 92 -7.98 18.59 2.96
N PHE A 93 -8.05 19.60 3.83
CA PHE A 93 -9.27 19.99 4.51
C PHE A 93 -10.00 21.10 3.75
N SER A 94 -11.33 20.99 3.67
CA SER A 94 -12.16 21.83 2.81
C SER A 94 -12.39 23.24 3.35
N ASN A 95 -12.26 23.46 4.66
CA ASN A 95 -12.66 24.70 5.33
C ASN A 95 -11.51 25.27 6.18
N GLY A 96 -10.30 25.29 5.63
CA GLY A 96 -9.15 25.94 6.24
C GLY A 96 -8.84 27.28 5.57
N ASN A 97 -9.03 28.39 6.28
CA ASN A 97 -8.74 29.76 5.83
C ASN A 97 -7.27 30.03 5.43
N SER A 98 -6.38 29.05 5.50
CA SER A 98 -5.16 29.01 4.70
C SER A 98 -4.58 27.60 4.76
N LYS A 99 -4.29 27.00 3.60
CA LYS A 99 -3.33 25.89 3.40
C LYS A 99 -3.15 24.90 4.59
N ARG A 100 -4.20 24.33 5.17
CA ARG A 100 -4.04 23.18 6.08
C ARG A 100 -4.08 21.92 5.24
N TYR A 101 -2.95 21.60 4.63
CA TYR A 101 -2.70 20.22 4.23
C TYR A 101 -1.74 19.62 5.24
N VAL A 102 -2.12 18.47 5.80
CA VAL A 102 -1.27 17.70 6.71
C VAL A 102 -0.65 16.57 5.90
N PHE A 103 0.63 16.33 6.10
CA PHE A 103 1.36 15.27 5.43
C PHE A 103 1.95 14.35 6.48
N LYS A 104 1.75 13.05 6.29
CA LYS A 104 2.27 12.01 7.16
C LYS A 104 3.01 10.99 6.31
N HIS A 105 4.28 10.78 6.61
CA HIS A 105 5.10 9.75 5.98
C HIS A 105 4.88 8.42 6.70
N ILE A 106 4.76 7.33 5.93
CA ILE A 106 4.48 6.01 6.49
C ILE A 106 5.62 5.50 7.38
N VAL A 107 6.88 5.87 7.11
CA VAL A 107 8.02 5.40 7.91
C VAL A 107 8.15 6.16 9.24
N SER A 108 7.90 7.48 9.24
CA SER A 108 8.17 8.32 10.42
C SER A 108 6.95 8.57 11.30
N ASP A 109 5.75 8.68 10.72
CA ASP A 109 4.55 9.11 11.45
C ASP A 109 3.64 7.96 11.85
N CYS A 110 4.05 6.74 11.52
CA CYS A 110 3.24 5.56 11.76
C CYS A 110 3.42 5.05 13.18
N THR A 111 2.35 5.11 13.97
CA THR A 111 2.33 4.48 15.29
C THR A 111 1.94 3.02 15.10
N ASN A 112 2.92 2.13 15.12
CA ASN A 112 2.69 0.67 15.08
C ASN A 112 2.15 0.14 16.42
N ASN A 113 1.28 0.89 17.08
CA ASN A 113 0.70 0.53 18.37
C ASN A 113 -0.56 -0.34 18.21
N VAL A 114 -0.59 -1.18 17.17
CA VAL A 114 -1.59 -2.22 17.07
C VAL A 114 -1.06 -3.40 17.86
N ASN A 115 -1.53 -3.51 19.10
CA ASN A 115 -1.48 -4.72 19.90
C ASN A 115 -2.34 -5.80 19.21
N ILE A 116 -1.89 -6.28 18.04
CA ILE A 116 -2.39 -7.49 17.39
C ILE A 116 -1.66 -8.65 18.05
N GLU A 117 -1.97 -8.87 19.33
CA GLU A 117 -1.77 -10.21 19.87
C GLU A 117 -2.62 -11.17 19.04
N LYS A 118 -1.93 -12.17 18.46
CA LYS A 118 -2.44 -13.36 17.77
C LYS A 118 -2.65 -13.28 16.25
N THR A 119 -1.60 -12.93 15.52
CA THR A 119 -1.00 -13.88 14.53
C THR A 119 0.36 -13.36 14.08
N PHE A 120 1.36 -13.56 14.94
CA PHE A 120 2.76 -13.56 14.50
C PHE A 120 3.00 -14.82 13.68
N GLU A 121 2.61 -14.79 12.41
CA GLU A 121 3.52 -15.22 11.37
C GLU A 121 4.00 -13.96 10.67
N ARG A 122 5.32 -13.77 10.64
CA ARG A 122 5.93 -12.88 9.67
C ARG A 122 5.79 -13.55 8.29
N ASN A 123 4.58 -13.53 7.73
CA ASN A 123 4.29 -14.11 6.41
C ASN A 123 4.07 -13.00 5.39
N GLY A 124 5.18 -12.46 4.85
CA GLY A 124 5.18 -11.68 3.62
C GLY A 124 5.25 -10.16 3.77
N ASN A 125 4.62 -9.47 2.81
CA ASN A 125 4.86 -8.07 2.48
C ASN A 125 3.75 -7.11 2.97
N ASP A 126 2.96 -7.45 4.00
CA ASP A 126 1.84 -6.64 4.50
C ASP A 126 2.27 -5.69 5.64
N ILE A 127 2.00 -4.39 5.49
CA ILE A 127 2.26 -3.32 6.45
C ILE A 127 0.93 -2.74 6.89
N ARG A 128 0.74 -2.63 8.21
CA ARG A 128 -0.38 -1.91 8.80
C ARG A 128 0.12 -0.66 9.47
N CYS A 129 -0.54 0.45 9.21
CA CYS A 129 -0.14 1.75 9.71
C CYS A 129 -1.31 2.50 10.34
N VAL A 130 -1.11 2.99 11.56
CA VAL A 130 -2.04 3.93 12.20
C VAL A 130 -1.39 5.30 12.18
N LEU A 131 -2.13 6.28 11.68
CA LEU A 131 -1.72 7.68 11.65
C LEU A 131 -2.47 8.42 12.76
N GLU A 132 -1.72 8.97 13.69
CA GLU A 132 -2.19 9.78 14.82
C GLU A 132 -1.87 11.26 14.59
N ASP A 133 -2.53 12.13 15.38
CA ASP A 133 -2.35 13.58 15.34
C ASP A 133 -2.44 14.16 13.92
N ILE A 134 -3.50 13.79 13.20
CA ILE A 134 -3.81 14.25 11.83
C ILE A 134 -4.63 15.53 11.88
#